data_AF-A0A2G9U240-F1
#
_entry.id   AF-A0A2G9U240-F1
#
_cell.length_a   1.000
_cell.length_b   1.000
_cell.length_c   1.000
_cell.angle_alpha   90.00
_cell.angle_beta   90.00
_cell.angle_gamma   90.00
#
_symmetry.space_group_name_H-M   'P 1'
#
loop_
_entity.id
_entity.type
_entity.pdbx_description
1 polymer ?
#
loop_
_entity_poly.entity_id
_entity_poly.type
_entity_poly.pdbx_seq_one_letter_code
_entity_poly.pdbx_strand_id
1 'polypeptide(L)' 'MEDIFRTKTRDEWMKLFTGKQACVTPVLDHEEALQYEHNVARESFTQVDNRSVPQPAPKMYSKDEFKNLTSKL' A
#
# COMPACT_ATOMS: atom_id res chain seq x y z
N MET A 1 -15.71 15.84 15.01
CA MET A 1 -14.55 14.97 14.71
C MET A 1 -13.36 15.75 14.19
N GLU A 2 -13.57 16.78 13.35
CA GLU A 2 -12.50 17.68 12.88
C GLU A 2 -11.60 18.19 14.02
N ASP A 3 -12.20 18.77 15.07
CA ASP A 3 -11.43 19.33 16.19
C ASP A 3 -10.53 18.29 16.87
N ILE A 4 -10.96 17.03 16.91
CA ILE A 4 -10.16 15.93 17.47
C ILE A 4 -8.96 15.65 16.55
N PHE A 5 -9.20 15.46 15.24
CA PHE A 5 -8.13 15.16 14.30
C PHE A 5 -7.09 16.28 14.17
N ARG A 6 -7.48 17.55 14.39
CA ARG A 6 -6.56 18.69 14.44
C ARG A 6 -5.56 18.65 15.61
N THR A 7 -5.78 17.82 16.63
CA THR A 7 -4.90 17.75 17.82
C THR A 7 -3.59 16.99 17.64
N LYS A 8 -3.43 16.28 16.51
CA LYS A 8 -2.21 15.51 16.21
C LYS A 8 -1.88 15.62 14.73
N THR A 9 -0.61 15.44 14.42
CA THR A 9 -0.12 15.29 13.05
C THR A 9 -0.59 13.98 12.43
N ARG A 10 -0.52 13.89 11.10
CA ARG A 10 -0.80 12.65 10.35
C ARG A 10 -0.02 11.46 10.90
N ASP A 11 1.28 11.62 11.13
CA ASP A 11 2.17 10.53 11.53
C ASP A 11 1.90 10.08 12.98
N GLU A 12 1.52 11.00 13.86
CA GLU A 12 1.05 10.67 15.21
C GLU A 12 -0.25 9.87 15.18
N TRP A 13 -1.19 10.21 14.30
CA TRP A 13 -2.37 9.38 14.07
C TRP A 13 -1.99 8.00 13.54
N MET A 14 -1.02 7.90 12.64
CA MET A 14 -0.59 6.60 12.11
C MET A 14 0.06 5.72 13.17
N LYS A 15 0.83 6.27 14.10
CA LYS A 15 1.36 5.52 15.26
C LYS A 15 0.25 4.88 16.11
N LEU A 16 -0.92 5.51 16.19
CA LEU A 16 -2.07 5.02 16.97
C LEU A 16 -2.92 4.00 16.20
N PHE A 17 -3.12 4.23 14.90
CA PHE A 17 -4.07 3.47 14.09
C PHE A 17 -3.46 2.33 13.27
N THR A 18 -2.13 2.29 13.07
CA THR A 18 -1.48 1.20 12.34
C THR A 18 -1.81 -0.15 12.97
N GLY A 19 -2.27 -1.10 12.14
CA GLY A 19 -2.68 -2.44 12.57
C GLY A 19 -4.02 -2.50 13.33
N LYS A 20 -4.76 -1.40 13.46
CA LYS A 20 -6.09 -1.38 14.09
C LYS A 20 -7.19 -1.51 13.03
N GLN A 21 -8.27 -2.19 13.38
CA GLN A 21 -9.47 -2.31 12.54
C GLN A 21 -10.36 -1.05 12.64
N ALA A 22 -9.77 0.13 12.39
CA ALA A 22 -10.43 1.43 12.53
C ALA A 22 -10.70 2.15 11.21
N CYS A 23 -10.29 1.57 10.07
CA CYS A 23 -10.41 2.17 8.74
C CYS A 23 -9.81 3.59 8.63
N VAL A 24 -8.73 3.86 9.36
CA VAL A 24 -7.98 5.11 9.31
C VAL A 24 -6.65 4.87 8.59
N THR A 25 -6.39 5.65 7.54
CA THR A 25 -5.18 5.58 6.72
C THR A 25 -4.62 6.99 6.47
N PRO A 26 -3.32 7.14 6.20
CA PRO A 26 -2.77 8.45 5.91
C PRO A 26 -3.20 8.90 4.51
N VAL A 27 -3.40 10.20 4.34
CA VAL A 27 -3.41 10.80 3.00
C VAL A 27 -1.94 11.00 2.60
N LEU A 28 -1.56 10.37 1.51
CA LEU A 28 -0.20 10.39 0.98
C LEU A 28 -0.14 11.27 -0.26
N ASP A 29 0.98 11.94 -0.46
CA ASP A 29 1.30 12.49 -1.77
C ASP A 29 1.73 11.39 -2.76
N HIS A 30 2.03 11.80 -4.00
CA HIS A 30 2.38 10.86 -5.04
C HIS A 30 3.68 10.09 -4.75
N GLU A 31 4.72 10.74 -4.25
CA GLU A 31 6.02 10.12 -3.98
C GLU A 31 5.95 9.21 -2.76
N GLU A 32 5.24 9.65 -1.71
CA GLU A 32 4.96 8.84 -0.53
C GLU A 32 4.17 7.58 -0.89
N ALA A 33 3.19 7.68 -1.79
CA ALA A 33 2.40 6.53 -2.22
C ALA A 33 3.27 5.47 -2.93
N LEU A 34 4.28 5.86 -3.69
CA LEU A 34 5.19 4.91 -4.36
C LEU A 34 6.01 4.08 -3.36
N GLN A 35 6.38 4.69 -2.22
CA GLN A 35 7.23 4.08 -1.19
C GLN A 35 6.46 3.50 0.00
N TYR A 36 5.14 3.67 0.04
CA TYR A 36 4.34 3.18 1.17
C TYR A 36 4.40 1.66 1.27
N GLU A 37 4.59 1.14 2.49
CA GLU A 37 4.88 -0.27 2.77
C GLU A 37 3.92 -1.24 2.05
N HIS A 38 2.62 -0.94 2.07
CA HIS A 38 1.61 -1.77 1.40
C HIS A 38 1.79 -1.81 -0.13
N ASN A 39 2.14 -0.68 -0.75
CA ASN A 39 2.32 -0.59 -2.20
C ASN A 39 3.62 -1.26 -2.64
N VAL A 40 4.69 -1.12 -1.85
CA VAL A 40 5.98 -1.80 -2.05
C VAL A 40 5.82 -3.31 -1.93
N ALA A 41 5.20 -3.80 -0.84
CA ALA A 41 5.00 -5.24 -0.60
C ALA A 41 4.18 -5.94 -1.69
N ARG A 42 3.36 -5.18 -2.43
CA ARG A 42 2.52 -5.68 -3.52
C ARG A 42 3.09 -5.41 -4.91
N GLU A 43 4.22 -4.71 -5.01
CA GLU A 43 4.80 -4.26 -6.28
C GLU A 43 3.78 -3.46 -7.11
N SER A 44 3.01 -2.59 -6.45
CA SER A 44 1.88 -1.89 -7.11
C SER A 44 2.35 -0.92 -8.20
N PHE A 45 3.61 -0.51 -8.15
CA PHE A 45 4.28 0.34 -9.13
C PHE A 45 5.56 -0.32 -9.62
N THR A 46 5.97 0.03 -10.85
CA THR A 46 7.23 -0.40 -11.45
C THR A 46 7.92 0.77 -12.16
N GLN A 47 9.19 0.62 -12.52
CA GLN A 47 9.97 1.64 -13.21
C GLN A 47 10.05 1.34 -14.70
N VAL A 48 9.63 2.30 -15.53
CA VAL A 48 9.73 2.26 -17.00
C VAL A 48 10.26 3.61 -17.46
N ASP A 49 11.33 3.64 -18.26
CA ASP A 49 11.93 4.86 -18.79
C ASP A 49 12.18 5.95 -17.73
N ASN A 50 12.72 5.55 -16.57
CA ASN A 50 12.96 6.40 -15.39
C ASN A 50 11.70 7.05 -14.80
N ARG A 51 10.52 6.47 -15.03
CA ARG A 51 9.25 6.90 -14.44
C ARG A 51 8.57 5.76 -13.70
N SER A 52 8.01 6.08 -12.54
CA SER A 52 7.16 5.15 -11.81
C SER A 52 5.78 5.09 -12.44
N VAL A 53 5.35 3.89 -12.82
CA VAL A 53 4.04 3.63 -13.42
C VAL A 53 3.32 2.53 -12.64
N PRO A 54 1.98 2.58 -12.54
CA PRO A 54 1.23 1.50 -11.90
C PRO A 54 1.39 0.20 -12.69
N GLN A 55 1.49 -0.92 -11.98
CA GLN A 55 1.47 -2.24 -12.61
C GLN A 55 0.06 -2.60 -13.11
N PRO A 56 -0.04 -3.45 -14.16
CA PRO A 56 -1.32 -3.99 -14.60
C PRO A 56 -2.06 -4.73 -13.48
N ALA A 57 -3.38 -4.52 -13.42
CA ALA A 57 -4.28 -5.20 -12.49
C ALA A 57 -5.46 -5.84 -13.24
N PRO A 58 -5.96 -7.01 -12.82
CA PRO A 58 -5.49 -7.82 -11.68
C PRO A 58 -4.19 -8.58 -11.99
N LYS A 59 -3.47 -9.05 -10.95
CA LYS A 59 -2.37 -10.01 -11.13
C LYS A 59 -2.98 -11.35 -11.58
N MET A 60 -2.66 -11.75 -12.80
CA MET A 60 -3.10 -13.02 -13.40
C MET A 60 -1.99 -14.06 -13.27
N TYR A 61 -2.35 -15.28 -12.89
CA TYR A 61 -1.42 -16.40 -12.75
C TYR A 61 -1.79 -17.50 -13.74
N SER A 62 -0.79 -18.10 -14.38
CA SER A 62 -0.96 -19.37 -15.06
C SER A 62 -1.27 -20.48 -14.07
N LYS A 63 -1.78 -21.61 -14.58
CA LYS A 63 -2.12 -22.77 -13.75
C LYS A 63 -0.94 -23.27 -12.92
N ASP A 64 0.27 -23.25 -13.49
CA ASP A 64 1.46 -23.77 -12.83
C ASP A 64 2.03 -22.77 -11.81
N GLU A 65 2.01 -21.47 -12.12
CA GLU A 65 2.35 -20.41 -11.14
C GLU A 65 1.41 -20.44 -9.94
N PHE A 66 0.11 -20.62 -10.16
CA PHE A 66 -0.86 -20.70 -9.09
C PHE A 66 -0.62 -21.91 -8.18
N LYS A 67 -0.36 -23.10 -8.75
CA LYS A 67 0.01 -24.29 -7.95
C LYS A 67 1.22 -24.02 -7.06
N ASN A 68 2.27 -23.41 -7.61
CA ASN A 68 3.50 -23.09 -6.89
C ASN A 68 3.31 -22.06 -5.76
N LEU A 69 2.38 -21.11 -5.93
CA LEU A 69 2.02 -20.15 -4.89
C LEU A 69 1.26 -20.84 -3.75
N THR A 70 0.29 -21.67 -4.09
CA THR A 70 -0.53 -22.36 -3.08
C THR A 70 0.21 -23.45 -2.31
N SER A 71 1.27 -24.05 -2.87
CA SER A 71 2.07 -25.06 -2.17
C SER A 71 3.01 -24.50 -1.10
N LYS A 72 3.16 -23.18 -1.02
CA LYS A 72 4.00 -22.48 -0.03
C LYS A 72 3.19 -21.93 1.16
N LEU A 73 1.87 -22.11 1.13
CA LEU A 73 0.93 -21.78 2.20
C LEU A 73 0.63 -23.02 3.04
#